data_AF-A0A946H5A9-F1
#
_entry.id   AF-A0A946H5A9-F1
#
_cell.length_a   1.000
_cell.length_b   1.000
_cell.length_c   1.000
_cell.angle_alpha   90.00
_cell.angle_beta   90.00
_cell.angle_gamma   90.00
#
_symmetry.space_group_name_H-M   'P 1'
#
loop_
_entity.id
_entity.type
_entity.pdbx_description
1 polymer ?
#
loop_
_entity_poly.entity_id
_entity_poly.type
_entity_poly.pdbx_seq_one_letter_code
_entity_poly.pdbx_strand_id
1 'polypeptide(L)'
;MPTRKGLPPLSEKNPNLSHRGFINFCFDGRYKYARYYAPDQFNTPLAFDDIFGGNELELFDLEADPDEVENLALDGEQNRALIVAMNDLLNDLIAQEVGVNDGSFLPEVVRPKT
;
A
#
# COMPACT_ATOMS: atom_id res chain seq x y z
N MET A 1 -29.70 -7.84 -25.07
CA MET A 1 -28.50 -7.81 -24.20
C MET A 1 -28.48 -9.11 -23.42
N PRO A 2 -27.45 -9.97 -23.51
CA PRO A 2 -27.37 -11.11 -22.61
C PRO A 2 -27.20 -10.58 -21.18
N THR A 3 -28.02 -11.05 -20.26
CA THR A 3 -27.89 -10.78 -18.83
C THR A 3 -26.50 -11.22 -18.39
N ARG A 4 -25.64 -10.28 -17.99
CA ARG A 4 -24.37 -10.62 -17.32
C ARG A 4 -24.73 -11.51 -16.14
N LYS A 5 -24.26 -12.77 -16.17
CA LYS A 5 -24.29 -13.64 -15.00
C LYS A 5 -23.63 -12.85 -13.87
N GLY A 6 -24.37 -12.58 -12.79
CA GLY A 6 -23.86 -11.80 -11.67
C GLY A 6 -22.56 -12.43 -11.17
N LEU A 7 -21.59 -11.61 -10.78
CA LEU A 7 -20.43 -12.11 -10.08
C LEU A 7 -20.90 -12.82 -8.80
N PRO A 8 -20.39 -14.02 -8.50
CA PRO A 8 -20.72 -14.70 -7.25
C PRO A 8 -20.33 -13.82 -6.05
N PRO A 9 -21.08 -13.88 -4.94
CA PRO A 9 -20.79 -13.07 -3.78
C PRO A 9 -19.41 -13.41 -3.20
N LEU A 10 -18.75 -12.43 -2.57
CA LEU A 10 -17.43 -12.63 -1.96
C LEU A 10 -17.42 -13.77 -0.93
N SER A 11 -18.55 -13.99 -0.24
CA SER A 11 -18.76 -15.09 0.69
C SER A 11 -18.64 -16.48 0.05
N GLU A 12 -18.90 -16.60 -1.26
CA GLU A 12 -18.78 -17.87 -2.00
C GLU A 12 -17.36 -18.07 -2.55
N LYS A 13 -16.68 -16.98 -2.93
CA LYS A 13 -15.35 -17.04 -3.55
C LYS A 13 -14.20 -17.14 -2.56
N ASN A 14 -14.40 -16.72 -1.31
CA ASN A 14 -13.43 -16.79 -0.22
C ASN A 14 -12.01 -16.37 -0.65
N PRO A 15 -11.82 -15.13 -1.14
CA PRO A 15 -10.50 -14.66 -1.57
C PRO A 15 -9.52 -14.65 -0.40
N ASN A 16 -8.24 -14.95 -0.66
CA ASN A 16 -7.21 -14.78 0.37
C ASN A 16 -6.87 -13.29 0.51
N LEU A 17 -7.30 -12.68 1.62
CA LEU A 17 -7.07 -11.27 1.91
C LEU A 17 -5.71 -10.99 2.55
N SER A 18 -4.93 -12.04 2.87
CA SER A 18 -3.59 -11.89 3.44
C SER A 18 -2.53 -11.53 2.39
N HIS A 19 -2.88 -11.55 1.10
CA HIS A 19 -1.98 -11.18 0.03
C HIS A 19 -1.92 -9.65 -0.10
N ARG A 20 -0.70 -9.11 -0.25
CA ARG A 20 -0.45 -7.66 -0.35
C ARG A 20 -0.86 -7.11 -1.72
N GLY A 21 -2.16 -6.92 -1.89
CA GLY A 21 -2.76 -6.48 -3.16
C GLY A 21 -3.25 -5.03 -3.18
N PHE A 22 -3.32 -4.36 -2.04
CA PHE A 22 -3.66 -2.94 -1.97
C PHE A 22 -2.39 -2.10 -2.01
N ILE A 23 -2.49 -0.91 -2.59
CA ILE A 23 -1.35 0.00 -2.76
C ILE A 23 -1.76 1.42 -2.36
N ASN A 24 -0.87 2.08 -1.62
CA ASN A 24 -0.86 3.53 -1.46
C ASN A 24 0.50 4.05 -1.91
N PHE A 25 0.53 5.17 -2.64
CA PHE A 25 1.78 5.74 -3.13
C PHE A 25 1.76 7.26 -3.11
N CYS A 26 2.94 7.88 -3.12
CA CYS A 26 3.13 9.31 -3.27
C CYS A 26 4.34 9.62 -4.16
N PHE A 27 4.42 10.88 -4.59
CA PHE A 27 5.53 11.42 -5.36
C PHE A 27 5.84 12.82 -4.83
N ASP A 28 7.11 13.09 -4.51
CA ASP A 28 7.54 14.35 -3.90
C ASP A 28 8.08 15.39 -4.91
N GLY A 29 8.08 15.04 -6.20
CA GLY A 29 8.73 15.82 -7.27
C GLY A 29 9.99 15.18 -7.83
N ARG A 30 10.58 14.19 -7.13
CA ARG A 30 11.71 13.38 -7.61
C ARG A 30 11.55 11.90 -7.31
N TYR A 31 11.18 11.54 -6.08
CA TYR A 31 11.05 10.17 -5.63
C TYR A 31 9.60 9.71 -5.68
N LYS A 32 9.36 8.54 -6.25
CA LYS A 32 8.09 7.83 -6.15
C LYS A 32 8.23 6.76 -5.08
N TYR A 33 7.30 6.72 -4.14
CA TYR A 33 7.28 5.74 -3.06
C TYR A 33 5.92 5.07 -2.97
N ALA A 34 5.88 3.74 -2.93
CA ALA A 34 4.68 2.97 -2.76
C ALA A 34 4.81 1.89 -1.67
N ARG A 35 3.68 1.61 -1.01
CA ARG A 35 3.51 0.51 -0.06
C ARG A 35 2.39 -0.39 -0.52
N TYR A 36 2.71 -1.67 -0.68
CA TYR A 36 1.74 -2.73 -0.89
C TYR A 36 1.42 -3.41 0.44
N TYR A 37 0.14 -3.50 0.78
CA TYR A 37 -0.34 -4.08 2.04
C TYR A 37 -1.54 -5.01 1.81
N ALA A 38 -1.77 -5.89 2.78
CA ALA A 38 -2.83 -6.87 2.71
C ALA A 38 -4.19 -6.24 3.05
N PRO A 39 -5.28 -6.53 2.31
CA PRO A 39 -6.62 -6.05 2.64
C PRO A 39 -7.13 -6.40 4.05
N ASP A 40 -6.54 -7.38 4.73
CA ASP A 40 -6.84 -7.72 6.13
C ASP A 40 -5.86 -7.10 7.15
N GLN A 41 -4.88 -6.31 6.70
CA GLN A 41 -3.82 -5.70 7.53
C GLN A 41 -3.57 -4.24 7.15
N PHE A 42 -4.60 -3.39 7.23
CA PHE A 42 -4.43 -1.94 7.14
C PHE A 42 -3.45 -1.45 8.21
N ASN A 43 -2.61 -0.48 7.86
CA ASN A 43 -1.57 0.02 8.76
C ASN A 43 -1.23 1.50 8.48
N THR A 44 -0.61 2.15 9.46
CA THR A 44 -0.03 3.50 9.37
C THR A 44 1.31 3.50 10.12
N PRO A 45 2.32 2.80 9.58
CA PRO A 45 3.58 2.55 10.27
C PRO A 45 4.39 3.85 10.41
N LEU A 46 5.05 3.98 11.57
CA LEU A 46 5.92 5.11 11.91
C LEU A 46 7.38 4.67 12.06
N ALA A 47 7.63 3.46 12.56
CA ALA A 47 8.96 2.92 12.70
C ALA A 47 9.36 2.14 11.44
N PHE A 48 10.62 2.24 11.04
CA PHE A 48 11.16 1.58 9.84
C PHE A 48 10.87 0.07 9.82
N ASP A 49 11.06 -0.62 10.94
CA ASP A 49 10.85 -2.05 11.02
C ASP A 49 9.37 -2.42 10.80
N ASP A 50 8.42 -1.57 11.23
CA ASP A 50 6.99 -1.75 10.98
C ASP A 50 6.62 -1.48 9.52
N ILE A 51 7.33 -0.55 8.85
CA ILE A 51 7.14 -0.28 7.41
C ILE A 51 7.37 -1.57 6.63
N PHE A 52 8.51 -2.24 6.82
CA PHE A 52 8.82 -3.50 6.13
C PHE A 52 7.99 -4.69 6.66
N GLY A 53 7.68 -4.69 7.96
CA GLY A 53 6.88 -5.74 8.57
C GLY A 53 5.49 -5.85 7.96
N GLY A 54 4.83 -4.72 7.69
CA GLY A 54 3.48 -4.65 7.14
C GLY A 54 3.38 -4.50 5.61
N ASN A 55 4.48 -4.11 4.93
CA ASN A 55 4.40 -3.67 3.55
C ASN A 55 5.50 -4.25 2.63
N GLU A 56 5.17 -4.47 1.37
CA GLU A 56 6.17 -4.57 0.29
C GLU A 56 6.37 -3.17 -0.31
N LEU A 57 7.62 -2.80 -0.59
CA LEU A 57 7.99 -1.42 -0.89
C LEU A 57 8.49 -1.25 -2.32
N GLU A 58 8.11 -0.14 -2.91
CA GLU A 58 8.75 0.43 -4.10
C GLU A 58 9.26 1.83 -3.78
N LEU A 59 10.49 2.11 -4.18
CA LEU A 59 11.10 3.44 -4.10
C LEU A 59 11.95 3.67 -5.34
N PHE A 60 11.60 4.68 -6.14
CA PHE A 60 12.30 5.01 -7.37
C PHE A 60 12.73 6.48 -7.38
N ASP A 61 13.93 6.77 -7.89
CA ASP A 61 14.42 8.11 -8.19
C ASP A 61 14.08 8.46 -9.64
N LEU A 62 12.96 9.12 -9.90
CA LEU A 62 12.50 9.35 -11.27
C LEU A 62 13.34 10.38 -12.04
N GLU A 63 14.24 11.11 -11.36
CA GLU A 63 15.21 11.98 -12.03
C GLU A 63 16.35 11.16 -12.67
N ALA A 64 16.83 10.13 -11.97
CA ALA A 64 17.92 9.26 -12.44
C ALA A 64 17.42 8.02 -13.18
N ASP A 65 16.23 7.54 -12.86
CA ASP A 65 15.60 6.32 -13.34
C ASP A 65 14.12 6.58 -13.71
N PRO A 66 13.87 7.29 -14.83
CA PRO A 66 12.51 7.64 -15.26
C PRO A 66 11.67 6.44 -15.71
N ASP A 67 12.30 5.29 -15.97
CA ASP A 67 11.64 4.06 -16.41
C ASP A 67 11.31 3.12 -15.23
N GLU A 68 11.59 3.52 -13.99
CA GLU A 68 11.28 2.78 -12.75
C GLU A 68 11.86 1.35 -12.76
N VAL A 69 13.12 1.21 -13.19
CA VAL A 69 13.79 -0.09 -13.32
C VAL A 69 14.46 -0.51 -12.01
N GLU A 70 15.03 0.44 -11.28
CA GLU A 70 15.86 0.19 -10.10
C GLU A 70 15.12 0.53 -8.81
N ASN A 71 14.51 -0.49 -8.18
CA ASN A 71 13.82 -0.31 -6.90
C ASN A 71 14.82 -0.16 -5.75
N LEU A 72 15.03 1.09 -5.30
CA LEU A 72 15.93 1.46 -4.21
C LEU A 72 15.51 0.85 -2.86
N ALA A 73 14.23 0.47 -2.69
CA ALA A 73 13.77 -0.14 -1.45
C ALA A 73 14.29 -1.57 -1.24
N LEU A 74 14.86 -2.21 -2.28
CA LEU A 74 15.52 -3.51 -2.16
C LEU A 74 16.78 -3.45 -1.29
N ASP A 75 17.47 -2.31 -1.25
CA ASP A 75 18.52 -2.00 -0.27
C ASP A 75 17.97 -1.05 0.80
N GLY A 76 17.08 -1.60 1.63
CA GLY A 76 16.31 -0.83 2.62
C GLY A 76 17.20 -0.11 3.64
N GLU A 77 18.30 -0.72 4.08
CA GLU A 77 19.20 -0.07 5.04
C GLU A 77 20.00 1.07 4.40
N GLN A 78 20.47 0.90 3.16
CA GLN A 78 21.15 1.98 2.44
C GLN A 78 20.22 3.19 2.24
N ASN A 79 18.93 2.94 2.00
CA ASN A 79 17.94 3.98 1.72
C ASN A 79 17.03 4.31 2.91
N ARG A 80 17.39 3.89 4.13
CA ARG A 80 16.54 4.00 5.34
C ARG A 80 15.98 5.39 5.56
N ALA A 81 16.83 6.41 5.49
CA ALA A 81 16.42 7.79 5.73
C ALA A 81 15.40 8.28 4.70
N LEU A 82 15.58 7.92 3.42
CA LEU A 82 14.67 8.30 2.34
C LEU A 82 13.34 7.54 2.45
N ILE A 83 13.38 6.25 2.78
CA ILE A 83 12.18 5.43 3.00
C ILE A 83 11.33 6.02 4.13
N VAL A 84 11.94 6.38 5.27
CA VAL A 84 11.22 7.00 6.39
C VAL A 84 10.62 8.34 5.97
N ALA A 85 11.38 9.21 5.30
CA ALA A 85 10.87 10.51 4.85
C ALA A 85 9.68 10.39 3.89
N MET A 86 9.74 9.49 2.91
CA MET A 86 8.65 9.25 1.97
C MET A 86 7.45 8.54 2.61
N ASN A 87 7.69 7.67 3.59
CA ASN A 87 6.63 7.06 4.39
C ASN A 87 5.86 8.10 5.22
N ASP A 88 6.58 9.04 5.85
CA ASP A 88 5.96 10.12 6.62
C ASP A 88 5.11 11.01 5.72
N LEU A 89 5.64 11.39 4.55
CA LEU A 89 4.86 12.11 3.54
C LEU A 89 3.59 11.35 3.15
N LEU A 90 3.70 10.05 2.87
CA LEU A 90 2.55 9.24 2.48
C LEU A 90 1.50 9.14 3.60
N ASN A 91 1.94 8.98 4.86
CA ASN A 91 1.02 8.96 6.00
C ASN A 91 0.29 10.29 6.16
N ASP A 92 1.00 11.41 6.02
CA ASP A 92 0.41 12.76 6.10
C ASP A 92 -0.62 12.98 4.99
N LEU A 93 -0.32 12.57 3.76
CA LEU A 93 -1.25 12.67 2.63
C LEU A 93 -2.50 11.78 2.83
N ILE A 94 -2.32 10.54 3.31
CA ILE A 94 -3.46 9.67 3.63
C ILE A 94 -4.34 10.32 4.70
N ALA A 95 -3.76 10.87 5.76
CA ALA A 95 -4.51 11.53 6.82
C ALA A 95 -5.30 12.75 6.32
N GLN A 96 -4.71 13.53 5.39
CA GLN A 96 -5.33 14.74 4.84
C GLN A 96 -6.42 14.43 3.80
N GLU A 97 -6.19 13.44 2.93
CA GLU A 97 -7.03 13.22 1.75
C GLU A 97 -8.05 12.09 1.92
N VAL A 98 -7.71 11.07 2.71
CA VAL A 98 -8.56 9.89 2.96
C VAL A 98 -9.18 9.94 4.35
N GLY A 99 -8.40 10.38 5.35
CA GLY A 99 -8.80 10.34 6.75
C GLY A 99 -8.68 8.92 7.33
N VAL A 100 -9.81 8.31 7.71
CA VAL A 100 -9.81 6.96 8.31
C VAL A 100 -9.52 5.92 7.22
N ASN A 101 -8.35 5.28 7.31
CA ASN A 101 -7.90 4.24 6.39
C ASN A 101 -7.72 2.88 7.10
N ASP A 102 -8.84 2.28 7.52
CA ASP A 102 -8.88 1.06 8.37
C ASP A 102 -9.62 -0.13 7.72
N GLY A 103 -10.03 0.00 6.46
CA GLY A 103 -10.78 -1.02 5.75
C GLY A 103 -12.26 -1.10 6.09
N SER A 104 -12.82 -0.19 6.91
CA SER A 104 -14.26 -0.15 7.23
C SER A 104 -15.17 -0.03 6.01
N PHE A 105 -14.65 0.52 4.90
CA PHE A 105 -15.34 0.63 3.62
C PHE A 105 -15.55 -0.72 2.91
N LEU A 106 -14.81 -1.77 3.30
CA LEU A 106 -14.96 -3.09 2.72
C LEU A 106 -16.32 -3.71 3.07
N PRO A 107 -16.86 -4.61 2.22
CA PRO A 107 -18.06 -5.37 2.55
C PRO A 107 -17.86 -6.15 3.86
N GLU A 108 -18.89 -6.17 4.72
CA GLU A 108 -18.82 -6.79 6.06
C GLU A 108 -18.22 -8.20 6.06
N VAL A 109 -18.57 -9.00 5.05
CA VAL A 109 -18.09 -10.39 4.87
C VAL A 109 -16.57 -10.53 4.71
N VAL A 110 -15.86 -9.44 4.41
CA VAL A 110 -14.41 -9.40 4.17
C VAL A 110 -13.70 -8.29 4.95
N ARG A 111 -14.37 -7.61 5.88
CA ARG A 111 -13.70 -6.59 6.71
C ARG A 111 -12.62 -7.23 7.58
N PRO A 112 -11.49 -6.53 7.84
CA PRO A 112 -10.54 -6.93 8.86
C PRO A 112 -11.25 -7.13 10.20
N LYS A 113 -10.98 -8.24 10.88
CA LYS A 113 -11.51 -8.47 12.23
C LYS A 113 -10.52 -7.87 13.22
N THR A 114 -10.92 -6.77 13.86
CA THR A 114 -10.23 -6.19 15.03
C THR A 114 -10.11 -7.19 16.16
#